data_AF-A0A1B6AEX2-F1
#
_entry.id   AF-A0A1B6AEX2-F1
#
_cell.length_a   1.000
_cell.length_b   1.000
_cell.length_c   1.000
_cell.angle_alpha   90.00
_cell.angle_beta   90.00
_cell.angle_gamma   90.00
#
_symmetry.space_group_name_H-M   'P 1'
#
loop_
_entity.id
_entity.type
_entity.pdbx_description
1 polymer ?
#
loop_
_entity_poly.entity_id
_entity_poly.type
_entity_poly.pdbx_seq_one_letter_code
_entity_poly.pdbx_strand_id
1 'polypeptide(L)'
;MPAWFADPEQVARDLTVLATAYSCAFVKILGGEPLLHPRLPEIVEAVRASGITDHVAVATNGLLLERAEPRLWSVVDEFKVSVYPGSAPSPEVLERLRRRAEEHGVRLDVTLVPVFHEPYAEHLPPDGVPIQQGIQQGEDFLTRLHSYLTASEGPAACRWCLGTVGRRRAHAQLARPKWQAAQDATSEELVDPQLLADPERGTALGTPERTVLGTDESAPTSWARRRRRGDATT
;
A
#
# COMPACT_ATOMS: atom_id res chain seq x y z
N MET A 1 0.21 -22.22 -9.63
CA MET A 1 0.55 -21.11 -8.71
C MET A 1 -0.41 -21.17 -7.54
N PRO A 2 0.03 -20.97 -6.29
CA PRO A 2 -0.90 -20.96 -5.15
C PRO A 2 -2.06 -19.98 -5.33
N ALA A 3 -3.25 -20.35 -4.84
CA ALA A 3 -4.49 -19.59 -5.04
C ALA A 3 -4.50 -18.20 -4.38
N TRP A 4 -3.56 -17.92 -3.47
CA TRP A 4 -3.44 -16.63 -2.78
C TRP A 4 -2.58 -15.61 -3.54
N PHE A 5 -1.93 -15.99 -4.63
CA PHE A 5 -1.26 -15.02 -5.48
C PHE A 5 -2.26 -14.34 -6.41
N ALA A 6 -2.13 -13.03 -6.58
CA ALA A 6 -2.94 -12.28 -7.51
C ALA A 6 -2.63 -12.72 -8.95
N ASP A 7 -3.66 -12.88 -9.77
CA ASP A 7 -3.49 -13.16 -11.19
C ASP A 7 -3.38 -11.83 -11.97
N PRO A 8 -2.27 -11.58 -12.70
CA PRO A 8 -2.13 -10.39 -13.54
C PRO A 8 -3.29 -10.16 -14.50
N GLU A 9 -3.89 -11.22 -15.04
CA GLU A 9 -5.00 -11.08 -15.96
C GLU A 9 -6.27 -10.61 -15.24
N GLN A 10 -6.51 -11.12 -14.02
CA GLN A 10 -7.60 -10.65 -13.17
C GLN A 10 -7.40 -9.19 -12.75
N VAL A 11 -6.17 -8.82 -12.35
CA VAL A 11 -5.81 -7.43 -12.02
C VAL A 11 -6.06 -6.49 -13.19
N ALA A 12 -5.59 -6.85 -14.39
CA ALA A 12 -5.79 -6.04 -15.59
C ALA A 12 -7.28 -5.84 -15.87
N ARG A 13 -8.07 -6.92 -15.83
CA ARG A 13 -9.53 -6.86 -16.04
C ARG A 13 -10.22 -5.95 -15.02
N ASP A 14 -10.00 -6.18 -13.73
CA ASP A 14 -10.69 -5.46 -12.67
C ASP A 14 -10.34 -3.97 -12.64
N LEU A 15 -9.05 -3.66 -12.79
CA LEU A 15 -8.61 -2.26 -12.81
C LEU A 15 -9.05 -1.53 -14.08
N THR A 16 -9.17 -2.21 -15.22
CA THR A 16 -9.71 -1.61 -16.44
C THR A 16 -11.18 -1.23 -16.26
N VAL A 17 -11.97 -2.07 -15.60
CA VAL A 17 -13.36 -1.74 -15.24
C VAL A 17 -13.40 -0.57 -14.27
N LEU A 18 -12.57 -0.60 -13.22
CA LEU A 18 -12.50 0.50 -12.24
C LEU A 18 -12.07 1.83 -12.89
N ALA A 19 -11.16 1.79 -13.86
CA ALA A 19 -10.65 2.97 -14.56
C ALA A 19 -11.72 3.73 -15.37
N THR A 20 -12.86 3.09 -15.67
CA THR A 20 -14.00 3.75 -16.31
C THR A 20 -14.70 4.77 -15.41
N ALA A 21 -14.57 4.62 -14.09
CA ALA A 21 -15.32 5.38 -13.09
C ALA A 21 -14.42 6.10 -12.07
N TYR A 22 -13.17 5.68 -11.96
CA TYR A 22 -12.23 6.16 -10.95
C TYR A 22 -10.83 6.31 -11.54
N SER A 23 -10.08 7.30 -11.07
CA SER A 23 -8.65 7.46 -11.37
C SER A 23 -7.94 7.80 -10.06
N CYS A 24 -6.76 7.24 -9.85
CA CYS A 24 -6.01 7.46 -8.61
C CYS A 24 -4.62 8.04 -8.86
N ALA A 25 -4.14 8.80 -7.87
CA ALA A 25 -2.81 9.42 -7.92
C ALA A 25 -1.68 8.39 -7.98
N PHE A 26 -1.87 7.23 -7.34
CA PHE A 26 -0.97 6.09 -7.43
C PHE A 26 -1.69 4.80 -7.03
N VAL A 27 -1.18 3.67 -7.51
CA VAL A 27 -1.51 2.34 -7.01
C VAL A 27 -0.34 1.82 -6.19
N LYS A 28 -0.58 1.44 -4.94
CA LYS A 28 0.43 0.80 -4.09
C LYS A 28 0.15 -0.69 -3.98
N ILE A 29 1.04 -1.52 -4.53
CA ILE A 29 1.00 -2.97 -4.39
C ILE A 29 1.47 -3.35 -2.98
N LEU A 30 0.59 -4.06 -2.29
CA LEU A 30 0.76 -4.58 -0.93
C LEU A 30 0.62 -6.11 -0.93
N GLY A 31 0.92 -6.72 0.21
CA GLY A 31 0.83 -8.16 0.46
C GLY A 31 1.70 -8.53 1.66
N GLY A 32 1.82 -9.82 1.97
CA GLY A 32 2.75 -10.27 3.02
C GLY A 32 4.19 -9.82 2.74
N GLU A 33 4.75 -10.29 1.62
CA GLU A 33 5.96 -9.71 1.01
C GLU A 33 5.79 -9.78 -0.52
N PRO A 34 5.50 -8.65 -1.20
CA PRO A 34 5.21 -8.64 -2.63
C PRO A 34 6.33 -9.22 -3.50
N LEU A 35 7.59 -9.09 -3.11
CA LEU A 35 8.73 -9.63 -3.87
C LEU A 35 8.79 -11.17 -3.92
N LEU A 36 7.94 -11.87 -3.15
CA LEU A 36 7.76 -13.33 -3.26
C LEU A 36 6.82 -13.72 -4.41
N HIS A 37 6.12 -12.76 -5.03
CA HIS A 37 5.20 -13.02 -6.12
C HIS A 37 5.98 -13.31 -7.41
N PRO A 38 5.82 -14.51 -8.03
CA PRO A 38 6.64 -14.93 -9.17
C PRO A 38 6.36 -14.15 -10.46
N ARG A 39 5.21 -13.46 -10.51
CA ARG A 39 4.77 -12.63 -11.65
C ARG A 39 4.55 -11.17 -11.27
N LEU A 40 5.35 -10.65 -10.33
CA LEU A 40 5.19 -9.26 -9.86
C LEU A 40 5.34 -8.22 -10.98
N PRO A 41 6.31 -8.34 -11.92
CA PRO A 41 6.39 -7.41 -13.05
C PRO A 41 5.10 -7.38 -13.87
N GLU A 42 4.49 -8.54 -14.13
CA GLU A 42 3.22 -8.63 -14.86
C GLU A 42 2.06 -7.96 -14.10
N ILE A 43 2.06 -8.01 -12.77
CA ILE A 43 1.07 -7.27 -11.96
C ILE A 43 1.24 -5.76 -12.15
N VAL A 44 2.48 -5.26 -12.10
CA VAL A 44 2.77 -3.83 -12.31
C VAL A 44 2.36 -3.39 -13.71
N GLU A 45 2.69 -4.19 -14.73
CA GLU A 45 2.30 -3.94 -16.11
C GLU A 45 0.78 -3.96 -16.29
N ALA A 46 0.07 -4.91 -15.65
CA ALA A 46 -1.39 -4.97 -15.66
C ALA A 46 -2.04 -3.72 -15.06
N VAL A 47 -1.49 -3.21 -13.94
CA VAL A 47 -1.94 -1.94 -13.35
C VAL A 47 -1.75 -0.80 -14.34
N ARG A 48 -0.58 -0.68 -14.96
CA ARG A 48 -0.30 0.39 -15.93
C ARG A 48 -1.21 0.31 -17.16
N ALA A 49 -1.39 -0.90 -17.70
CA ALA A 49 -2.21 -1.15 -18.88
C ALA A 49 -3.70 -0.80 -18.66
N SER A 50 -4.17 -0.83 -17.41
CA SER A 50 -5.55 -0.47 -17.08
C SER A 50 -5.87 1.02 -17.21
N GLY A 51 -4.85 1.89 -17.22
CA GLY A 51 -5.04 3.35 -17.23
C GLY A 51 -5.56 3.94 -15.91
N ILE A 52 -5.65 3.15 -14.82
CA ILE A 52 -6.14 3.62 -13.52
C ILE A 52 -5.23 4.66 -12.86
N THR A 53 -3.94 4.63 -13.20
CA THR A 53 -2.90 5.49 -12.65
C THR A 53 -1.68 5.54 -13.57
N ASP A 54 -0.91 6.62 -13.44
CA ASP A 54 0.40 6.77 -14.07
C ASP A 54 1.57 6.43 -13.12
N HIS A 55 1.29 6.13 -11.84
CA HIS A 55 2.32 5.88 -10.82
C HIS A 55 2.03 4.60 -10.02
N VAL A 56 2.92 3.62 -10.11
CA VAL A 56 2.84 2.33 -9.41
C VAL A 56 3.97 2.22 -8.39
N ALA A 57 3.57 2.02 -7.13
CA ALA A 57 4.49 1.81 -6.02
C ALA A 57 4.41 0.35 -5.52
N VAL A 58 5.54 -0.22 -5.12
CA VAL A 58 5.61 -1.52 -4.43
C VAL A 58 6.08 -1.30 -3.00
N ALA A 59 5.30 -1.75 -2.00
CA ALA A 59 5.75 -1.77 -0.62
C ALA A 59 6.51 -3.07 -0.30
N THR A 60 7.65 -2.97 0.38
CA THR A 60 8.46 -4.14 0.74
C THR A 60 9.20 -3.88 2.05
N ASN A 61 9.65 -4.95 2.73
CA ASN A 61 10.62 -4.83 3.83
C ASN A 61 12.06 -4.58 3.35
N GLY A 62 12.31 -4.69 2.04
CA GLY A 62 13.60 -4.42 1.40
C GLY A 62 14.61 -5.57 1.45
N LEU A 63 14.36 -6.65 2.21
CA LEU A 63 15.30 -7.77 2.38
C LEU A 63 15.52 -8.58 1.09
N LEU A 64 14.49 -8.65 0.24
CA LEU A 64 14.56 -9.37 -1.03
C LEU A 64 14.88 -8.46 -2.22
N LEU A 65 14.96 -7.14 -2.00
CA LEU A 65 14.97 -6.16 -3.10
C LEU A 65 16.26 -6.22 -3.92
N GLU A 66 17.40 -6.58 -3.33
CA GLU A 66 18.65 -6.81 -4.07
C GLU A 66 18.52 -7.93 -5.11
N ARG A 67 17.71 -8.95 -4.79
CA ARG A 67 17.46 -10.13 -5.63
C ARG A 67 16.26 -9.95 -6.55
N ALA A 68 15.59 -8.81 -6.50
CA ALA A 68 14.46 -8.53 -7.36
C ALA A 68 14.90 -8.60 -8.83
N GLU A 69 14.05 -9.26 -9.63
CA GLU A 69 14.24 -9.46 -11.06
C GLU A 69 14.52 -8.11 -11.75
N PRO A 70 15.51 -8.01 -12.66
CA PRO A 70 15.83 -6.77 -13.36
C PRO A 70 14.62 -6.10 -14.03
N ARG A 71 13.72 -6.89 -14.62
CA ARG A 71 12.50 -6.39 -15.27
C ARG A 71 11.61 -5.58 -14.31
N LEU A 72 11.56 -5.94 -13.02
CA LEU A 72 10.76 -5.20 -12.05
C LEU A 72 11.20 -3.73 -11.95
N TRP A 73 12.51 -3.48 -11.97
CA TRP A 73 13.09 -2.15 -11.87
C TRP A 73 12.80 -1.28 -13.09
N SER A 74 12.48 -1.88 -14.24
CA SER A 74 12.08 -1.15 -15.44
C SER A 74 10.60 -0.79 -15.51
N VAL A 75 9.75 -1.40 -14.69
CA VAL A 75 8.28 -1.23 -14.79
C VAL A 75 7.66 -0.52 -13.59
N VAL A 76 8.33 -0.51 -12.43
CA VAL A 76 7.85 0.14 -11.21
C VAL A 76 8.35 1.59 -11.13
N ASP A 77 7.53 2.49 -10.59
CA ASP A 77 7.90 3.90 -10.43
C ASP A 77 8.52 4.15 -9.04
N GLU A 78 8.10 3.39 -8.03
CA GLU A 78 8.56 3.59 -6.65
C GLU A 78 8.61 2.30 -5.83
N PHE A 79 9.68 2.15 -5.05
CA PHE A 79 9.73 1.23 -3.92
C PHE A 79 9.55 1.98 -2.61
N LYS A 80 8.54 1.58 -1.83
CA LYS A 80 8.33 2.04 -0.45
C LYS A 80 8.86 0.99 0.52
N VAL A 81 10.06 1.21 1.02
CA VAL A 81 10.77 0.28 1.91
C VAL A 81 10.45 0.61 3.36
N SER A 82 9.70 -0.27 4.00
CA SER A 82 9.43 -0.19 5.45
C SER A 82 10.47 -1.00 6.20
N VAL A 83 11.37 -0.30 6.89
CA VAL A 83 12.46 -0.90 7.67
C VAL A 83 11.99 -1.11 9.10
N TYR A 84 12.13 -2.33 9.59
CA TYR A 84 11.76 -2.70 10.94
C TYR A 84 13.01 -2.90 11.81
N PRO A 85 12.99 -2.48 13.09
CA PRO A 85 14.08 -2.77 14.01
C PRO A 85 14.41 -4.27 14.07
N GLY A 86 15.70 -4.61 13.96
CA GLY A 86 16.18 -5.99 14.04
C GLY A 86 16.08 -6.81 12.74
N SER A 87 15.41 -6.31 11.70
CA SER A 87 15.27 -6.97 10.40
C SER A 87 15.43 -6.01 9.22
N ALA A 88 16.31 -5.01 9.41
CA ALA A 88 16.66 -4.01 8.41
C ALA A 88 17.74 -4.51 7.43
N PRO A 89 17.66 -4.16 6.13
CA PRO A 89 18.83 -4.22 5.26
C PRO A 89 19.98 -3.38 5.85
N SER A 90 21.23 -3.82 5.67
CA SER A 90 22.37 -3.06 6.17
C SER A 90 22.49 -1.70 5.45
N PRO A 91 23.18 -0.70 6.03
CA PRO A 91 23.40 0.58 5.36
C PRO A 91 24.04 0.43 3.96
N GLU A 92 24.98 -0.51 3.80
CA GLU A 92 25.62 -0.80 2.52
C GLU A 92 24.65 -1.40 1.50
N VAL A 93 23.71 -2.24 1.96
CA VAL A 93 22.63 -2.76 1.12
C VAL A 93 21.72 -1.63 0.65
N LEU A 94 21.28 -0.77 1.58
CA LEU A 94 20.44 0.38 1.25
C LEU A 94 21.12 1.31 0.24
N GLU A 95 22.43 1.50 0.36
CA GLU A 95 23.18 2.32 -0.59
C GLU A 95 23.25 1.71 -1.99
N ARG A 96 23.49 0.40 -2.09
CA ARG A 96 23.39 -0.31 -3.38
C ARG A 96 22.00 -0.22 -3.99
N LEU A 97 20.96 -0.31 -3.16
CA LEU A 97 19.58 -0.17 -3.59
C LEU A 97 19.28 1.25 -4.10
N ARG A 98 19.77 2.30 -3.43
CA ARG A 98 19.64 3.69 -3.89
C ARG A 98 20.28 3.89 -5.26
N ARG A 99 21.52 3.42 -5.43
CA ARG A 99 22.22 3.51 -6.73
C ARG A 99 21.46 2.77 -7.83
N ARG A 100 20.98 1.55 -7.57
CA ARG A 100 20.18 0.79 -8.53
C ARG A 100 18.87 1.51 -8.89
N ALA A 101 18.23 2.13 -7.90
CA ALA A 101 17.00 2.90 -8.12
C ALA A 101 17.28 4.10 -9.02
N GLU A 102 18.35 4.85 -8.76
CA GLU A 102 18.78 5.98 -9.60
C GLU A 102 19.10 5.55 -11.04
N GLU A 103 19.85 4.47 -11.23
CA GLU A 103 20.18 3.89 -12.55
C GLU A 103 18.92 3.59 -13.39
N HIS A 104 17.80 3.26 -12.74
CA HIS A 104 16.54 2.91 -13.40
C HIS A 104 15.50 4.03 -13.36
N GLY A 105 15.82 5.19 -12.77
CA GLY A 105 14.85 6.28 -12.57
C GLY A 105 13.71 5.93 -11.61
N VAL A 106 13.91 4.96 -10.71
CA VAL A 106 12.93 4.49 -9.72
C VAL A 106 13.10 5.27 -8.43
N ARG A 107 11.99 5.69 -7.81
CA ARG A 107 12.03 6.31 -6.48
C ARG A 107 12.22 5.25 -5.39
N LEU A 108 13.14 5.48 -4.46
CA LEU A 108 13.30 4.66 -3.25
C LEU A 108 12.94 5.47 -2.00
N ASP A 109 11.82 5.14 -1.36
CA ASP A 109 11.33 5.79 -0.14
C ASP A 109 11.53 4.84 1.05
N VAL A 110 12.55 5.10 1.86
CA VAL A 110 12.90 4.27 3.03
C VAL A 110 12.35 4.91 4.29
N THR A 111 11.52 4.17 5.04
CA THR A 111 10.90 4.62 6.29
C THR A 111 11.20 3.62 7.41
N LEU A 112 11.75 4.11 8.54
CA LEU A 112 11.86 3.32 9.75
C LEU A 112 10.48 3.24 10.43
N VAL A 113 10.00 2.02 10.66
CA VAL A 113 8.72 1.76 11.32
C VAL A 113 8.99 0.97 12.60
N PRO A 114 9.23 1.64 13.74
CA PRO A 114 9.64 0.96 14.96
C PRO A 114 8.47 0.31 15.69
N VAL A 115 7.27 0.85 15.53
CA VAL A 115 6.06 0.43 16.21
C VAL A 115 4.86 0.44 15.26
N PHE A 116 3.87 -0.40 15.53
CA PHE A 116 2.57 -0.41 14.86
C PHE A 116 1.45 -0.52 15.88
N HIS A 117 0.25 -0.05 15.52
CA HIS A 117 -0.96 -0.35 16.27
C HIS A 117 -1.45 -1.73 15.90
N GLU A 118 -1.73 -2.55 16.90
CA GLU A 118 -2.23 -3.90 16.70
C GLU A 118 -3.60 -3.83 16.00
N PRO A 119 -3.71 -4.36 14.76
CA PRO A 119 -4.97 -4.34 14.05
C PRO A 119 -5.88 -5.42 14.65
N TYR A 120 -7.11 -5.05 14.95
CA TYR A 120 -8.13 -5.98 15.40
C TYR A 120 -9.48 -5.59 14.86
N ALA A 121 -10.22 -6.59 14.39
CA ALA A 121 -11.63 -6.47 14.06
C ALA A 121 -12.38 -7.68 14.60
N GLU A 122 -13.40 -7.45 15.45
CA GLU A 122 -14.20 -8.53 16.03
C GLU A 122 -15.03 -9.25 14.96
N HIS A 123 -15.50 -8.49 13.98
CA HIS A 123 -16.24 -8.97 12.82
C HIS A 123 -15.78 -8.23 11.56
N LEU A 124 -15.61 -8.96 10.47
CA LEU A 124 -15.32 -8.39 9.15
C LEU A 124 -16.54 -8.64 8.26
N PRO A 125 -17.54 -7.74 8.28
CA PRO A 125 -18.66 -7.84 7.37
C PRO A 125 -18.16 -7.68 5.91
N PRO A 126 -18.85 -8.26 4.92
CA PRO A 126 -18.58 -7.95 3.53
C PRO A 126 -18.71 -6.44 3.30
N ASP A 127 -17.67 -5.82 2.78
CA ASP A 127 -17.60 -4.40 2.48
C ASP A 127 -17.08 -4.17 1.05
N GLY A 128 -17.41 -3.02 0.50
CA GLY A 128 -16.98 -2.59 -0.83
C GLY A 128 -18.02 -2.82 -1.93
N VAL A 129 -17.68 -2.33 -3.13
CA VAL A 129 -18.50 -2.46 -4.33
C VAL A 129 -17.89 -3.56 -5.21
N PRO A 130 -18.59 -4.68 -5.44
CA PRO A 130 -18.04 -5.77 -6.22
C PRO A 130 -17.85 -5.37 -7.68
N ILE A 131 -16.68 -5.71 -8.24
CA ILE A 131 -16.37 -5.61 -9.66
C ILE A 131 -16.78 -6.95 -10.29
N GLN A 132 -17.90 -6.99 -11.01
CA GLN A 132 -18.44 -8.23 -11.59
C GLN A 132 -18.18 -8.32 -13.09
N GLN A 133 -18.01 -9.55 -13.60
CA GLN A 133 -17.94 -9.83 -15.03
C GLN A 133 -19.30 -9.56 -15.69
N GLY A 134 -19.31 -8.89 -16.85
CA GLY A 134 -20.53 -8.64 -17.63
C GLY A 134 -21.28 -7.35 -17.29
N ILE A 135 -20.71 -6.46 -16.49
CA ILE A 135 -21.22 -5.10 -16.33
C ILE A 135 -21.01 -4.36 -17.67
N GLN A 136 -21.97 -4.51 -18.58
CA GLN A 136 -22.35 -3.36 -19.39
C GLN A 136 -23.02 -2.36 -18.45
N GLN A 137 -22.86 -1.06 -18.73
CA GLN A 137 -23.35 0.10 -17.95
C GLN A 137 -22.36 0.63 -16.90
N GLY A 138 -21.39 1.43 -17.36
CA GLY A 138 -20.59 2.32 -16.50
C GLY A 138 -21.44 3.22 -15.59
N GLU A 139 -22.71 3.48 -15.93
CA GLU A 139 -23.63 4.25 -15.09
C GLU A 139 -24.00 3.56 -13.77
N ASP A 140 -24.27 2.24 -13.75
CA ASP A 140 -24.66 1.53 -12.51
C ASP A 140 -23.46 1.37 -11.57
N PHE A 141 -22.31 0.94 -12.10
CA PHE A 141 -21.10 0.80 -11.30
C PHE A 141 -20.60 2.14 -10.77
N LEU A 142 -20.56 3.19 -11.60
CA LEU A 142 -20.17 4.54 -11.17
C LEU A 142 -21.10 5.05 -10.08
N THR A 143 -22.41 4.89 -10.25
CA THR A 143 -23.41 5.35 -9.26
C THR A 143 -23.23 4.64 -7.92
N ARG A 144 -23.02 3.33 -7.94
CA ARG A 144 -22.78 2.52 -6.72
C ARG A 144 -21.44 2.87 -6.06
N LEU A 145 -20.38 3.02 -6.85
CA LEU A 145 -19.06 3.41 -6.36
C LEU A 145 -19.08 4.81 -5.76
N HIS A 146 -19.68 5.79 -6.45
CA HIS A 146 -19.83 7.15 -5.94
C HIS A 146 -20.61 7.14 -4.63
N SER A 147 -21.79 6.48 -4.60
CA SER A 147 -22.60 6.39 -3.39
C SER A 147 -21.85 5.76 -2.21
N TYR A 148 -21.03 4.74 -2.47
CA TYR A 148 -20.19 4.10 -1.46
C TYR A 148 -19.08 5.03 -0.96
N LEU A 149 -18.35 5.71 -1.85
CA LEU A 149 -17.23 6.59 -1.49
C LEU A 149 -17.68 7.89 -0.83
N THR A 150 -18.87 8.38 -1.14
CA THR A 150 -19.43 9.62 -0.59
C THR A 150 -20.44 9.38 0.53
N ALA A 151 -20.54 8.14 1.04
CA ALA A 151 -21.41 7.84 2.16
C ALA A 151 -20.97 8.66 3.39
N SER A 152 -21.93 9.24 4.10
CA SER A 152 -21.68 9.96 5.37
C SER A 152 -21.29 9.02 6.50
N GLU A 153 -21.64 7.74 6.38
CA GLU A 153 -21.22 6.67 7.27
C GLU A 153 -20.02 5.94 6.65
N GLY A 154 -19.01 5.62 7.46
CA GLY A 154 -17.86 4.85 7.00
C GLY A 154 -18.22 3.39 6.64
N PRO A 155 -17.27 2.62 6.08
CA PRO A 155 -17.45 1.20 5.78
C PRO A 155 -17.94 0.41 7.00
N ALA A 156 -18.74 -0.63 6.79
CA ALA A 156 -19.32 -1.42 7.87
C ALA A 156 -18.26 -2.07 8.77
N ALA A 157 -17.11 -2.45 8.21
CA ALA A 157 -15.95 -2.99 8.89
C ALA A 157 -15.31 -1.99 9.85
N CYS A 158 -15.41 -0.69 9.59
CA CYS A 158 -14.88 0.32 10.51
C CYS A 158 -15.60 0.30 11.87
N ARG A 159 -16.87 -0.15 11.92
CA ARG A 159 -17.62 -0.29 13.17
C ARG A 159 -17.04 -1.35 14.11
N TRP A 160 -16.34 -2.32 13.55
CA TRP A 160 -15.81 -3.48 14.27
C TRP A 160 -14.31 -3.41 14.47
N CYS A 161 -13.65 -2.41 13.89
CA CYS A 161 -12.21 -2.22 13.96
C CYS A 161 -11.84 -1.34 15.16
N LEU A 162 -10.73 -1.65 15.83
CA LEU A 162 -10.17 -0.77 16.87
C LEU A 162 -9.57 0.53 16.32
N GLY A 163 -9.53 0.71 14.99
CA GLY A 163 -9.00 1.91 14.35
C GLY A 163 -7.60 2.26 14.89
N THR A 164 -7.47 3.46 15.46
CA THR A 164 -6.21 3.97 16.03
C THR A 164 -6.05 3.71 17.53
N VAL A 165 -7.01 3.07 18.20
CA VAL A 165 -6.97 2.81 19.65
C VAL A 165 -6.37 1.46 20.02
N GLY A 166 -5.95 0.66 19.03
CA GLY A 166 -5.19 -0.56 19.27
C GLY A 166 -3.85 -0.27 19.96
N ARG A 167 -3.37 -1.20 20.80
CA ARG A 167 -2.09 -1.06 21.50
C ARG A 167 -0.94 -0.99 20.51
N ARG A 168 0.04 -0.14 20.85
CA ARG A 168 1.29 -0.08 20.09
C ARG A 168 2.18 -1.28 20.44
N ARG A 169 2.69 -1.95 19.41
CA ARG A 169 3.64 -3.05 19.49
C ARG A 169 4.90 -2.69 18.74
N ALA A 170 6.05 -3.08 19.27
CA ALA A 170 7.30 -2.99 18.52
C ALA A 170 7.25 -3.93 17.32
N HIS A 171 7.72 -3.47 16.17
CA HIS A 171 7.87 -4.35 15.01
C HIS A 171 8.91 -5.43 15.29
N ALA A 172 8.54 -6.68 15.00
CA ALA A 172 9.42 -7.83 15.09
C ALA A 172 9.03 -8.89 14.06
N GLN A 173 10.00 -9.64 13.55
CA GLN A 173 9.73 -10.80 12.72
C GLN A 173 9.36 -12.00 13.61
N LEU A 174 8.13 -12.49 13.47
CA LEU A 174 7.62 -13.61 14.27
C LEU A 174 7.53 -14.88 13.44
N ALA A 175 7.87 -16.01 14.06
CA ALA A 175 7.54 -17.32 13.50
C ALA A 175 6.03 -17.54 13.53
N ARG A 176 5.48 -18.23 12.52
CA ARG A 176 4.03 -18.46 12.37
C ARG A 176 3.32 -18.94 13.65
N PRO A 177 3.85 -19.90 14.45
CA PRO A 177 3.17 -20.33 15.67
C PRO A 177 3.06 -19.22 16.72
N LYS A 178 4.11 -18.39 16.87
CA LYS A 178 4.09 -17.24 17.77
C LYS A 178 3.13 -16.17 17.30
N TRP A 179 3.06 -15.95 15.97
CA TRP A 179 2.10 -15.02 15.38
C TRP A 179 0.66 -15.47 15.63
N GLN A 180 0.36 -16.77 15.43
CA GLN A 180 -0.98 -17.33 15.68
C GLN A 180 -1.40 -17.19 17.15
N ALA A 181 -0.51 -17.56 18.09
CA ALA A 181 -0.80 -17.42 19.52
C ALA A 181 -1.03 -15.97 19.95
N ALA A 182 -0.37 -15.00 19.30
CA ALA A 182 -0.60 -13.58 19.56
C ALA A 182 -1.98 -13.09 19.09
N GLN A 183 -2.68 -13.83 18.23
CA GLN A 183 -4.04 -13.49 17.79
C GLN A 183 -5.13 -13.92 18.79
N ASP A 184 -4.81 -14.73 19.80
CA ASP A 184 -5.77 -15.23 20.81
C ASP A 184 -6.08 -14.20 21.92
N ALA A 185 -5.70 -12.93 21.73
CA ALA A 185 -5.92 -11.86 22.69
C ALA A 185 -7.38 -11.33 22.64
N THR A 186 -7.90 -10.96 23.80
CA THR A 186 -9.21 -10.30 23.93
C THR A 186 -9.16 -8.85 23.45
N SER A 187 -10.30 -8.29 23.05
CA SER A 187 -10.37 -6.88 22.63
C SER A 187 -9.83 -5.93 23.72
N GLU A 188 -10.10 -6.21 24.99
CA GLU A 188 -9.61 -5.44 26.15
C GLU A 188 -8.08 -5.47 26.28
N GLU A 189 -7.44 -6.59 25.94
CA GLU A 189 -5.99 -6.73 25.92
C GLU A 189 -5.34 -6.02 24.72
N LEU A 190 -6.11 -5.84 23.65
CA LEU A 190 -5.68 -5.21 22.41
C LEU A 190 -5.93 -3.70 22.37
N VAL A 191 -6.83 -3.17 23.19
CA VAL A 191 -7.11 -1.73 23.29
C VAL A 191 -6.10 -1.03 24.21
N ASP A 192 -5.65 0.17 23.80
CA ASP A 192 -4.92 1.11 24.64
C ASP A 192 -5.92 2.06 25.33
N PRO A 193 -6.08 2.00 26.67
CA PRO A 193 -7.04 2.85 27.38
C PRO A 193 -6.77 4.35 27.23
N GLN A 194 -5.52 4.77 27.04
CA GLN A 194 -5.18 6.17 26.88
C GLN A 194 -5.61 6.70 25.51
N LEU A 195 -5.49 5.88 24.47
CA LEU A 195 -5.98 6.21 23.13
C LEU A 195 -7.50 6.07 23.04
N LEU A 196 -8.10 5.13 23.77
CA LEU A 196 -9.56 5.02 23.83
C LEU A 196 -10.20 6.27 24.44
N ALA A 197 -9.59 6.84 25.48
CA ALA A 197 -10.07 8.05 26.13
C ALA A 197 -9.96 9.31 25.24
N ASP A 198 -9.05 9.29 24.26
CA ASP A 198 -8.84 10.38 23.31
C ASP A 198 -8.37 9.82 21.95
N PRO A 199 -9.31 9.31 21.12
CA PRO A 199 -8.98 8.64 19.86
C PRO A 199 -8.27 9.54 18.86
N GLU A 200 -8.46 10.86 18.96
CA GLU A 200 -7.79 11.85 18.13
C GLU A 200 -6.28 11.90 18.40
N ARG A 201 -5.80 11.48 19.58
CA ARG A 201 -4.36 11.27 19.83
C ARG A 201 -3.78 10.14 18.99
N GLY A 202 -4.58 9.15 18.65
CA GLY A 202 -4.18 8.07 17.76
C GLY A 202 -4.22 8.48 16.28
N THR A 203 -5.07 9.44 15.90
CA THR A 203 -5.17 9.98 14.54
C THR A 203 -4.26 11.18 14.29
N ALA A 204 -3.73 11.80 15.34
CA ALA A 204 -2.47 12.52 15.33
C ALA A 204 -1.35 11.52 15.04
N LEU A 205 -1.41 10.93 13.84
CA LEU A 205 -0.28 10.46 13.09
C LEU A 205 0.65 11.67 13.06
N GLY A 206 1.53 11.73 14.07
CA GLY A 206 2.79 12.42 13.89
C GLY A 206 3.23 12.02 12.50
N THR A 207 3.60 13.01 11.68
CA THR A 207 4.52 12.75 10.57
C THR A 207 5.44 11.66 11.07
N PRO A 208 5.42 10.43 10.49
CA PRO A 208 6.38 9.42 10.91
C PRO A 208 7.68 10.19 10.93
N GLU A 209 8.42 10.16 12.05
CA GLU A 209 9.73 10.82 12.10
C GLU A 209 10.46 10.25 10.90
N ARG A 210 10.43 11.00 9.80
CA ARG A 210 10.88 10.56 8.51
C ARG A 210 12.35 10.82 8.67
N THR A 211 12.98 9.93 9.41
CA THR A 211 14.42 9.82 9.47
C THR A 211 14.76 9.32 8.08
N VAL A 212 14.83 10.27 7.14
CA VAL A 212 15.41 10.05 5.84
C VAL A 212 16.87 9.72 6.15
N LEU A 213 17.16 8.43 6.17
CA LEU A 213 18.54 7.95 6.32
C LEU A 213 19.27 8.40 5.04
N GLY A 214 20.02 9.50 5.14
CA GLY A 214 20.72 10.15 4.02
C GLY A 214 19.97 11.37 3.50
N THR A 215 20.27 12.54 4.05
CA THR A 215 19.84 13.83 3.52
C THR A 215 20.59 14.15 2.23
N ASP A 216 19.91 14.07 1.10
CA ASP A 216 20.25 14.90 -0.06
C ASP A 216 19.01 15.73 -0.39
N GLU A 217 19.09 17.04 -0.13
CA GLU A 217 18.01 18.02 -0.29
C GLU A 217 17.73 18.36 -1.78
N SER A 218 18.28 17.59 -2.71
CA SER A 218 18.16 17.81 -4.14
C SER A 218 16.98 17.06 -4.78
N ALA A 219 15.77 17.23 -4.24
CA ALA A 219 14.57 16.93 -5.03
C ALA A 219 14.34 18.11 -6.02
N PRO A 220 14.45 17.92 -7.34
CA PRO A 220 14.33 19.04 -8.27
C PRO A 220 12.95 19.69 -8.19
N THR A 221 12.92 21.01 -8.07
CA THR A 221 11.71 21.87 -7.95
C THR A 221 10.83 21.91 -9.22
N SER A 222 11.10 21.09 -10.24
CA SER A 222 10.38 21.06 -11.52
C SER A 222 8.99 20.39 -11.44
N TRP A 223 8.64 19.72 -10.34
CA TRP A 223 7.45 18.86 -10.27
C TRP A 223 6.17 19.55 -9.79
N ALA A 224 6.21 20.86 -9.51
CA ALA A 224 5.01 21.64 -9.20
C ALA A 224 4.10 21.93 -10.43
N ARG A 225 4.48 21.53 -11.65
CA ARG A 225 3.65 21.77 -12.85
C ARG A 225 3.71 20.64 -13.88
N ARG A 226 2.80 19.68 -13.77
CA ARG A 226 2.14 19.06 -14.93
C ARG A 226 0.63 19.02 -14.71
N ARG A 227 0.01 20.21 -14.78
CA ARG A 227 -1.42 20.32 -15.09
C ARG A 227 -1.60 20.00 -16.57
N ARG A 228 -2.50 19.05 -16.85
CA ARG A 228 -3.20 18.73 -18.10
C ARG A 228 -2.87 19.65 -19.29
N ARG A 229 -2.30 19.08 -20.36
CA ARG A 229 -2.58 19.53 -21.72
C ARG A 229 -3.50 18.51 -22.37
N GLY A 230 -4.79 18.77 -22.25
CA GLY A 230 -5.84 18.23 -23.12
C GLY A 230 -6.66 19.42 -23.61
N ASP A 231 -6.76 19.52 -24.92
CA ASP A 231 -7.69 20.32 -25.72
C ASP A 231 -7.57 21.85 -25.75
N ALA A 232 -7.02 22.34 -26.87
CA ALA A 232 -7.69 23.32 -27.72
C ALA A 232 -6.96 23.42 -29.06
N THR A 233 -7.53 22.85 -30.13
CA THR A 233 -7.73 23.56 -31.39
C THR A 233 -8.67 22.76 -32.29
N THR A 234 -9.86 23.33 -32.46
CA THR A 234 -10.62 23.35 -33.71
C THR A 234 -9.77 23.92 -34.83
#